data_AF-A0A842YFJ3-F1
#
_entry.id   AF-A0A842YFJ3-F1
#
_cell.length_a   1.000
_cell.length_b   1.000
_cell.length_c   1.000
_cell.angle_alpha   90.00
_cell.angle_beta   90.00
_cell.angle_gamma   90.00
#
_symmetry.space_group_name_H-M   'P 1'
#
loop_
_entity.id
_entity.type
_entity.pdbx_description
1 polymer ?
#
loop_
_entity_poly.entity_id
_entity_poly.type
_entity_poly.pdbx_seq_one_letter_code
_entity_poly.pdbx_strand_id
1 'polypeptide(L)'
;MHLKEIQEKLDDFDKARGWDKFPASLVFAHLIEELGEISRHITVDEGYKVIGLGHEAPDKDALHREFAQVFNLFTQIANHYNI
;
A
#
# COMPACT_ATOMS: atom_id res chain seq x y z
N MET A 1 -13.40 14.10 -5.46
CA MET A 1 -13.35 13.56 -4.09
C MET A 1 -12.23 14.31 -3.38
N HIS A 2 -12.54 15.00 -2.30
CA HIS A 2 -11.53 15.68 -1.47
C HIS A 2 -10.78 14.64 -0.62
N LEU A 3 -9.52 14.89 -0.23
CA LEU A 3 -8.75 13.93 0.57
C LEU A 3 -9.51 13.51 1.85
N LYS A 4 -10.16 14.47 2.51
CA LYS A 4 -11.04 14.24 3.66
C LYS A 4 -12.17 13.24 3.38
N GLU A 5 -12.86 13.35 2.25
CA GLU A 5 -13.94 12.42 1.88
C GLU A 5 -13.39 11.00 1.65
N ILE A 6 -12.16 10.89 1.14
CA ILE A 6 -11.49 9.61 0.96
C ILE A 6 -11.12 9.02 2.32
N GLN A 7 -10.57 9.83 3.24
CA GLN A 7 -10.25 9.42 4.60
C GLN A 7 -11.48 8.87 5.33
N GLU A 8 -12.61 9.57 5.28
CA GLU A 8 -13.88 9.14 5.88
C GLU A 8 -14.35 7.81 5.28
N LYS A 9 -14.31 7.69 3.95
CA LYS A 9 -14.73 6.47 3.26
C LYS A 9 -13.86 5.25 3.60
N LEU A 10 -12.55 5.44 3.74
CA LEU A 10 -11.62 4.37 4.10
C LEU A 10 -11.72 4.01 5.58
N ASP A 11 -11.94 4.99 6.46
CA ASP A 11 -12.19 4.75 7.88
C ASP A 11 -13.44 3.88 8.11
N ASP A 12 -14.55 4.21 7.43
CA ASP A 12 -15.77 3.39 7.46
C ASP A 12 -15.52 1.96 6.94
N PHE A 13 -14.74 1.83 5.88
CA PHE A 13 -14.38 0.56 5.28
C PHE A 13 -13.54 -0.31 6.23
N ASP A 14 -12.55 0.28 6.91
CA ASP A 14 -11.65 -0.38 7.85
C ASP A 14 -12.41 -0.80 9.11
N LYS A 15 -13.22 0.10 9.68
CA LYS A 15 -14.09 -0.19 10.84
C LYS A 15 -15.08 -1.31 10.56
N ALA A 16 -15.70 -1.32 9.39
CA ALA A 16 -16.62 -2.39 8.99
C ALA A 16 -15.94 -3.78 8.96
N ARG A 17 -14.62 -3.82 8.79
CA ARG A 17 -13.80 -5.06 8.78
C ARG A 17 -13.07 -5.31 10.09
N GLY A 18 -13.16 -4.39 11.05
CA GLY A 18 -12.42 -4.42 12.30
C GLY A 18 -10.91 -4.21 12.13
N TRP A 19 -10.49 -3.64 11.00
CA TRP A 19 -9.08 -3.39 10.69
C TRP A 19 -8.53 -2.18 11.47
N ASP A 20 -9.40 -1.29 11.93
CA ASP A 20 -9.11 -0.19 12.84
C ASP A 20 -8.47 -0.66 14.17
N LYS A 21 -8.62 -1.94 14.51
CA LYS A 21 -8.08 -2.54 15.75
C LYS A 21 -6.62 -2.94 15.63
N PHE A 22 -6.03 -2.97 14.43
CA PHE A 22 -4.63 -3.31 14.27
C PHE A 22 -3.74 -2.17 14.83
N PRO A 23 -2.70 -2.47 15.62
CA PRO A 23 -1.74 -1.47 16.07
C PRO A 23 -1.10 -0.75 14.88
N ALA A 24 -0.93 0.57 14.99
CA ALA A 24 -0.32 1.39 13.93
C ALA A 24 1.07 0.88 13.50
N SER A 25 1.83 0.27 14.41
CA SER A 25 3.13 -0.35 14.10
C SER A 25 3.02 -1.50 13.10
N LEU A 26 1.97 -2.32 13.17
CA LEU A 26 1.74 -3.41 12.22
C LEU A 26 1.25 -2.87 10.87
N VAL A 27 0.36 -1.88 10.89
CA VAL A 27 -0.10 -1.21 9.67
C VAL A 27 1.07 -0.53 8.95
N PHE A 28 1.97 0.10 9.70
CA PHE A 28 3.17 0.72 9.15
C PHE A 28 4.16 -0.31 8.61
N ALA A 29 4.37 -1.44 9.30
CA ALA A 29 5.21 -2.52 8.77
C ALA A 29 4.68 -3.03 7.42
N HIS A 30 3.37 -3.26 7.32
CA HIS A 30 2.72 -3.69 6.08
C HIS A 30 2.82 -2.63 4.97
N LEU A 31 2.70 -1.34 5.32
CA LEU A 31 2.93 -0.24 4.36
C LEU A 31 4.34 -0.31 3.74
N ILE A 32 5.37 -0.62 4.53
CA ILE A 32 6.74 -0.77 4.03
C ILE A 32 6.87 -1.97 3.08
N GLU A 33 6.19 -3.09 3.37
CA GLU A 33 6.16 -4.26 2.49
C GLU A 33 5.56 -3.93 1.13
N GLU A 34 4.40 -3.26 1.11
CA GLU A 34 3.69 -2.87 -0.13
C GLU A 34 4.46 -1.82 -0.94
N LEU A 35 5.16 -0.90 -0.28
CA LEU A 35 6.11 0.01 -0.96
C LEU A 35 7.27 -0.76 -1.61
N GLY A 36 7.68 -1.89 -1.02
CA GLY A 36 8.68 -2.80 -1.57
C GLY A 36 8.22 -3.46 -2.87
N GLU A 37 6.94 -3.84 -2.97
CA GLU A 37 6.35 -4.39 -4.19
C GLU A 37 6.33 -3.34 -5.31
N ILE A 38 5.87 -2.12 -5.03
CA ILE A 38 5.94 -1.01 -6.01
C ILE A 38 7.39 -0.78 -6.47
N SER A 39 8.34 -0.78 -5.54
CA SER A 39 9.77 -0.62 -5.84
C SER A 39 10.29 -1.74 -6.74
N ARG A 40 9.80 -2.98 -6.59
CA ARG A 40 10.14 -4.09 -7.49
C ARG A 40 9.69 -3.83 -8.92
N HIS A 41 8.50 -3.28 -9.14
CA HIS A 41 8.05 -2.88 -10.48
C HIS A 41 8.93 -1.81 -11.09
N ILE A 42 9.17 -0.72 -10.35
CA ILE A 42 10.00 0.39 -10.81
C ILE A 42 11.40 -0.09 -11.18
N THR A 43 12.03 -0.87 -10.30
CA THR A 43 13.41 -1.34 -10.53
C THR A 43 13.54 -2.32 -11.71
N VAL A 44 12.50 -3.07 -12.04
CA VAL A 44 12.47 -3.88 -13.27
C VAL A 44 12.27 -3.00 -14.50
N ASP A 45 11.35 -2.05 -14.45
CA ASP A 45 11.04 -1.15 -15.57
C ASP A 45 12.23 -0.25 -15.94
N GLU A 46 13.00 0.19 -14.93
CA GLU A 46 14.24 0.96 -15.09
C GLU A 46 15.46 0.11 -15.46
N GLY A 47 15.32 -1.22 -15.52
CA GLY A 47 16.40 -2.14 -15.90
C GLY A 47 17.46 -2.39 -14.81
N TYR A 48 17.24 -1.92 -13.57
CA TYR A 48 18.10 -2.25 -12.43
C TYR A 48 17.99 -3.73 -12.05
N LYS A 49 16.76 -4.27 -11.99
CA LYS A 49 16.50 -5.71 -11.81
C LYS A 49 16.22 -6.35 -13.16
N VAL A 50 17.20 -7.07 -13.68
CA VAL A 50 17.10 -7.73 -14.98
C VAL A 50 16.42 -9.11 -14.84
N ILE A 51 15.30 -9.30 -15.55
CA ILE A 51 14.57 -10.57 -15.59
C ILE A 51 15.49 -11.68 -16.12
N GLY A 52 15.52 -12.82 -15.42
CA GLY A 52 16.36 -13.96 -15.79
C GLY A 52 17.76 -13.95 -15.18
N LEU A 53 18.18 -12.88 -14.50
CA LEU A 53 19.41 -12.82 -13.69
C LEU A 53 19.11 -12.97 -12.19
N GLY A 54 18.28 -13.95 -11.83
CA GLY A 54 17.82 -14.15 -10.44
C GLY A 54 16.63 -13.28 -10.03
N HIS A 55 16.04 -12.54 -10.98
CA HIS A 55 14.81 -11.78 -10.78
C HIS A 55 13.68 -12.29 -11.66
N GLU A 56 12.51 -12.42 -11.05
CA GLU A 56 11.25 -12.69 -11.76
C GLU A 56 10.51 -11.39 -12.03
N ALA A 57 9.86 -11.32 -13.19
CA ALA A 57 8.99 -10.21 -13.53
C ALA A 57 7.84 -10.13 -12.49
N PRO A 58 7.56 -8.95 -11.92
CA PRO A 58 6.37 -8.76 -11.10
C PRO A 58 5.11 -8.81 -12.00
N ASP A 59 3.98 -9.20 -11.42
CA ASP A 59 2.70 -9.24 -12.12
C ASP A 59 2.28 -7.82 -12.49
N LYS A 60 2.36 -7.43 -13.77
CA LYS A 60 2.01 -6.08 -14.23
C LYS A 60 0.57 -5.67 -13.86
N ASP A 61 -0.33 -6.64 -13.76
CA ASP A 61 -1.70 -6.39 -13.33
C ASP A 61 -1.82 -6.20 -11.81
N ALA A 62 -0.75 -6.38 -11.03
CA ALA A 62 -0.71 -6.12 -9.58
C ALA A 62 -0.38 -4.68 -9.21
N LEU A 63 0.30 -3.92 -10.08
CA LEU A 63 0.81 -2.59 -9.72
C LEU A 63 -0.28 -1.64 -9.22
N HIS A 64 -1.44 -1.64 -9.88
CA HIS A 64 -2.57 -0.81 -9.45
C HIS A 64 -3.12 -1.21 -8.07
N ARG A 65 -3.03 -2.50 -7.72
CA ARG A 65 -3.45 -3.02 -6.40
C ARG A 65 -2.48 -2.60 -5.32
N GLU A 66 -1.18 -2.71 -5.57
CA GLU A 66 -0.13 -2.31 -4.64
C GLU A 66 -0.21 -0.81 -4.33
N PHE A 67 -0.40 0.05 -5.35
CA PHE A 67 -0.65 1.48 -5.12
C PHE A 67 -1.91 1.74 -4.29
N ALA A 68 -2.98 0.99 -4.54
CA ALA A 68 -4.21 1.12 -3.74
C ALA A 68 -4.00 0.65 -2.28
N GLN A 69 -3.23 -0.41 -2.05
CA GLN A 69 -2.87 -0.91 -0.72
C GLN A 69 -2.01 0.11 0.04
N VAL A 70 -0.93 0.61 -0.58
CA VAL A 70 -0.08 1.67 0.00
C VAL A 70 -0.92 2.88 0.39
N PHE A 71 -1.80 3.34 -0.51
CA PHE A 71 -2.66 4.48 -0.25
C PHE A 71 -3.65 4.21 0.90
N ASN A 72 -4.24 3.02 0.96
CA ASN A 72 -5.16 2.63 2.03
C ASN A 72 -4.44 2.58 3.39
N LEU A 73 -3.31 1.88 3.46
CA LEU A 73 -2.52 1.73 4.69
C LEU A 73 -2.01 3.07 5.20
N PHE A 74 -1.53 3.95 4.31
CA PHE A 74 -1.13 5.30 4.68
C PHE A 74 -2.31 6.11 5.25
N THR A 75 -3.47 6.02 4.61
CA THR A 75 -4.70 6.69 5.07
C THR A 75 -5.18 6.13 6.41
N GLN A 76 -5.12 4.81 6.61
CA GLN A 76 -5.46 4.16 7.87
C GLN A 76 -4.58 4.68 9.02
N ILE A 77 -3.28 4.85 8.78
CA ILE A 77 -2.35 5.43 9.77
C ILE A 77 -2.68 6.89 10.04
N ALA A 78 -2.93 7.70 9.00
CA ALA A 78 -3.32 9.10 9.17
C ALA A 78 -4.60 9.23 10.02
N ASN A 79 -5.62 8.42 9.71
CA ASN A 79 -6.87 8.36 10.46
C ASN A 79 -6.65 7.92 11.91
N HIS A 80 -5.80 6.92 12.16
CA HIS A 80 -5.44 6.48 13.52
C HIS A 80 -4.88 7.63 14.39
N TYR A 81 -4.11 8.54 13.79
CA TYR A 81 -3.55 9.71 14.46
C TYR A 81 -4.40 10.98 14.34
N ASN A 82 -5.59 10.90 13.73
CA ASN A 82 -6.48 12.04 13.45
C ASN A 82 -5.81 13.17 12.65
N ILE A 83 -5.00 12.81 11.65
CA ILE A 83 -4.35 13.72 10.70
C ILE A 83 -5.25 13.97 9.48
#